data_AF-A0A7V9NB04-F1
#
_entry.id   AF-A0A7V9NB04-F1
#
_cell.length_a   1.000
_cell.length_b   1.000
_cell.length_c   1.000
_cell.angle_alpha   90.00
_cell.angle_beta   90.00
_cell.angle_gamma   90.00
#
_symmetry.space_group_name_H-M   'P 1'
#
loop_
_entity.id
_entity.type
_entity.pdbx_description
1 polymer ?
#
loop_
_entity_poly.entity_id
_entity_poly.type
_entity_poly.pdbx_seq_one_letter_code
_entity_poly.pdbx_strand_id
1 'polypeptide(L)'
;MSGSSAPIRFSKRAIERARRRRRRRHLIVGAWVTAVVAGVPGASAGLGLLAPDPSEPTLQVSDIVTVEGSNPVSSSTKFRREVFEARPTPPKPTPTPEPVEAEEVAPETAPEPPAGGSVSDIIYAAAAEFGLDGGYLLSVAGCESDLDPGAVNPAGYHGLFQFDETTWGAYGYGSIYDPTAQARTAARLLAAGEASRWPNCA
;
A
#
# COMPACT_ATOMS: atom_id res chain seq x y z
N MET A 1 10.45 35.49 28.81
CA MET A 1 10.84 34.06 29.01
C MET A 1 11.24 33.53 27.64
N SER A 2 12.54 33.53 27.32
CA SER A 2 13.03 33.04 26.03
C SER A 2 13.39 31.57 26.14
N GLY A 3 12.66 30.72 25.42
CA GLY A 3 12.95 29.29 25.27
C GLY A 3 13.84 29.05 24.06
N SER A 4 15.10 28.67 24.30
CA SER A 4 16.06 28.32 23.26
C SER A 4 15.97 26.82 22.96
N SER A 5 15.39 26.43 21.82
CA SER A 5 15.36 25.03 21.38
C SER A 5 16.69 24.62 20.74
N ALA A 6 17.35 23.61 21.32
CA ALA A 6 18.58 23.04 20.81
C ALA A 6 18.29 21.94 19.76
N PRO A 7 19.09 21.82 18.67
CA PRO A 7 18.89 20.78 17.68
C PRO A 7 19.36 19.40 18.18
N ILE A 8 18.55 18.37 17.90
CA ILE A 8 18.85 16.97 18.20
C ILE A 8 20.07 16.52 17.39
N ARG A 9 21.20 16.30 18.06
CA ARG A 9 22.42 15.75 17.45
C ARG A 9 22.38 14.22 17.48
N PHE A 10 22.09 13.60 16.34
CA PHE A 10 22.26 12.15 16.20
C PHE A 10 23.73 11.77 16.30
N SER A 11 24.04 10.76 17.13
CA SER A 11 25.41 10.28 17.29
C SER A 11 25.96 9.74 15.96
N LYS A 12 27.24 10.00 15.68
CA LYS A 12 27.94 9.49 14.48
C LYS A 12 27.77 7.98 14.29
N ARG A 13 27.62 7.25 15.41
CA ARG A 13 27.38 5.79 15.46
C ARG A 13 26.02 5.37 14.88
N ALA A 14 24.98 6.20 14.99
CA ALA A 14 23.67 5.94 14.39
C ALA A 14 23.70 6.10 12.86
N ILE A 15 24.42 7.11 12.37
CA ILE A 15 24.61 7.40 10.94
C ILE A 15 25.38 6.26 10.25
N GLU A 16 26.40 5.70 10.91
CA GLU A 16 27.19 4.58 10.36
C GLU A 16 26.41 3.26 10.27
N ARG A 17 25.51 2.98 11.22
CA ARG A 17 24.64 1.79 11.17
C ARG A 17 23.63 1.85 10.02
N ALA A 18 23.09 3.04 9.72
CA ALA A 18 22.20 3.25 8.58
C ALA A 18 22.92 3.03 7.23
N ARG A 19 24.18 3.49 7.12
CA ARG A 19 25.00 3.30 5.91
C ARG A 19 25.36 1.83 5.63
N ARG A 20 25.60 1.01 6.66
CA ARG A 20 25.90 -0.43 6.50
C ARG A 20 24.69 -1.24 6.01
N ARG A 21 23.46 -0.86 6.35
CA ARG A 21 22.24 -1.54 5.87
C ARG A 21 21.94 -1.30 4.39
N ARG A 22 22.26 -0.11 3.84
CA ARG A 22 22.11 0.16 2.38
C ARG A 22 23.08 -0.65 1.51
N ARG A 23 24.33 -0.89 1.95
CA ARG A 23 25.32 -1.62 1.14
C ARG A 23 25.05 -3.12 0.99
N ARG A 24 24.25 -3.74 1.89
CA ARG A 24 23.90 -5.17 1.79
C ARG A 24 22.75 -5.48 0.82
N ARG A 25 22.03 -4.47 0.30
CA ARG A 25 20.94 -4.67 -0.67
C ARG A 25 21.38 -4.64 -2.14
N HIS A 26 22.61 -4.25 -2.44
CA HIS A 26 23.12 -4.16 -3.82
C HIS A 26 24.03 -5.34 -4.24
N LEU A 27 23.96 -6.48 -3.54
CA LEU A 27 24.70 -7.71 -3.89
C LEU A 27 23.77 -8.88 -4.24
N ILE A 28 22.61 -8.60 -4.86
CA ILE A 28 21.75 -9.60 -5.52
C ILE A 28 21.26 -9.03 -6.86
N VAL A 29 22.18 -8.55 -7.71
CA VAL A 29 21.94 -8.38 -9.15
C VAL A 29 23.24 -8.79 -9.83
N GLY A 30 23.41 -10.10 -9.99
CA GLY A 30 24.58 -10.72 -10.60
C GLY A 30 24.18 -11.55 -11.80
N ALA A 31 24.42 -10.99 -12.98
CA ALA A 31 24.78 -11.63 -14.25
C ALA A 31 23.83 -12.68 -14.85
N TRP A 32 23.34 -12.42 -16.07
CA TRP A 32 23.50 -13.35 -17.21
C TRP A 32 23.51 -12.56 -18.53
N VAL A 33 24.69 -12.42 -19.13
CA VAL A 33 24.91 -12.09 -20.55
C VAL A 33 25.77 -13.21 -21.11
N THR A 34 25.31 -13.89 -22.16
CA THR A 34 26.02 -14.70 -23.19
C THR A 34 24.96 -15.55 -23.91
N ALA A 35 24.99 -15.84 -25.21
CA ALA A 35 25.89 -15.53 -26.31
C ALA A 35 25.09 -15.63 -27.64
N VAL A 36 25.41 -14.76 -28.60
CA VAL A 36 25.02 -14.90 -30.02
C VAL A 36 26.20 -15.53 -30.78
N VAL A 37 25.86 -16.26 -31.85
CA VAL A 37 26.70 -16.78 -32.96
C VAL A 37 27.02 -18.27 -32.90
N ALA A 38 26.25 -19.06 -33.66
CA ALA A 38 26.80 -19.95 -34.70
C ALA A 38 25.68 -20.27 -35.71
N GLY A 39 25.80 -19.71 -36.92
CA GLY A 39 24.98 -20.12 -38.06
C GLY A 39 25.45 -21.49 -38.57
N VAL A 40 24.49 -22.40 -38.80
CA VAL A 40 24.70 -23.62 -39.59
C VAL A 40 23.59 -23.65 -40.65
N PRO A 41 23.93 -23.63 -41.96
CA PRO A 41 22.95 -23.75 -43.04
C PRO A 41 22.73 -25.22 -43.42
N GLY A 42 21.47 -25.56 -43.70
CA GLY A 42 21.11 -26.61 -44.65
C GLY A 42 20.99 -28.05 -44.13
N ALA A 43 19.75 -28.53 -44.01
CA ALA A 43 19.32 -29.82 -44.55
C ALA A 43 17.78 -29.92 -44.50
N SER A 44 17.19 -29.93 -45.68
CA SER A 44 15.79 -30.25 -45.97
C SER A 44 15.57 -31.76 -46.04
N ALA A 45 14.60 -32.28 -45.29
CA ALA A 45 13.85 -33.54 -45.52
C ALA A 45 12.88 -33.72 -44.33
N GLY A 46 11.61 -34.07 -44.44
CA GLY A 46 10.77 -34.44 -45.57
C GLY A 46 9.32 -34.54 -45.08
N LEU A 47 8.41 -34.55 -46.05
CA LEU A 47 6.96 -34.72 -45.91
C LEU A 47 6.59 -36.04 -45.22
N GLY A 48 5.54 -36.01 -44.41
CA GLY A 48 4.86 -37.18 -43.86
C GLY A 48 3.44 -36.86 -43.42
N LEU A 49 2.51 -36.87 -44.38
CA LEU A 49 1.05 -36.96 -44.17
C LEU A 49 0.72 -38.33 -43.56
N LEU A 50 0.00 -38.40 -42.43
CA LEU A 50 -1.03 -39.42 -42.20
C LEU A 50 -1.98 -39.03 -41.04
N ALA A 51 -3.25 -39.37 -41.24
CA ALA A 51 -4.43 -39.01 -40.46
C ALA A 51 -4.48 -39.58 -39.03
N PRO A 52 -5.36 -39.07 -38.14
CA PRO A 52 -5.64 -39.67 -36.84
C PRO A 52 -6.55 -40.91 -36.98
N ASP A 53 -6.08 -42.06 -36.49
CA ASP A 53 -6.93 -43.24 -36.25
C ASP A 53 -7.35 -43.28 -34.77
N PRO A 54 -8.65 -43.41 -34.44
CA PRO A 54 -9.15 -43.46 -33.08
C PRO A 54 -9.46 -44.90 -32.68
N SER A 55 -8.53 -45.59 -32.05
CA SER A 55 -8.82 -46.84 -31.34
C SER A 55 -7.72 -47.19 -30.36
N GLU A 56 -8.18 -47.52 -29.14
CA GLU A 56 -7.56 -48.41 -28.15
C GLU A 56 -6.80 -47.80 -26.97
N PRO A 57 -6.87 -48.48 -25.80
CA PRO A 57 -7.10 -47.82 -24.53
C PRO A 57 -5.90 -47.84 -23.57
N THR A 58 -5.98 -46.89 -22.64
CA THR A 58 -5.51 -46.89 -21.25
C THR A 58 -4.70 -48.11 -20.77
N LEU A 59 -3.45 -47.89 -20.33
CA LEU A 59 -3.03 -48.06 -18.93
C LEU A 59 -1.52 -47.86 -18.70
N GLN A 60 -1.21 -47.15 -17.61
CA GLN A 60 0.00 -47.21 -16.75
C GLN A 60 1.25 -46.43 -17.21
N VAL A 61 1.45 -45.26 -16.62
CA VAL A 61 2.79 -44.72 -16.33
C VAL A 61 2.92 -44.62 -14.82
N SER A 62 3.74 -45.52 -14.29
CA SER A 62 4.28 -45.50 -12.94
C SER A 62 5.26 -44.34 -12.78
N ASP A 63 5.36 -43.89 -11.52
CA ASP A 63 6.51 -43.23 -10.90
C ASP A 63 6.87 -41.82 -11.37
N ILE A 64 6.20 -40.84 -10.75
CA ILE A 64 6.83 -39.56 -10.40
C ILE A 64 6.78 -39.40 -8.88
N VAL A 65 7.88 -39.80 -8.24
CA VAL A 65 8.33 -39.20 -6.99
C VAL A 65 8.91 -37.83 -7.36
N THR A 66 8.49 -36.75 -6.70
CA THR A 66 9.37 -35.79 -6.00
C THR A 66 8.62 -34.46 -5.74
N VAL A 67 8.79 -33.98 -4.51
CA VAL A 67 8.53 -32.66 -3.91
C VAL A 67 7.12 -32.34 -3.43
N GLU A 68 6.89 -32.80 -2.19
CA GLU A 68 6.00 -32.19 -1.21
C GLU A 68 6.42 -30.74 -0.92
N GLY A 69 5.77 -29.80 -1.61
CA GLY A 69 5.79 -28.38 -1.27
C GLY A 69 4.68 -28.07 -0.29
N SER A 70 4.97 -28.15 1.01
CA SER A 70 4.03 -27.83 2.08
C SER A 70 3.65 -26.34 2.04
N ASN A 71 2.40 -26.05 1.68
CA ASN A 71 1.74 -24.77 1.99
C ASN A 71 1.16 -24.84 3.41
N PRO A 72 1.55 -23.95 4.34
CA PRO A 72 0.68 -23.64 5.47
C PRO A 72 -0.02 -22.29 5.27
N VAL A 73 -1.14 -22.30 4.55
CA VAL A 73 -2.24 -21.34 4.78
C VAL A 73 -3.17 -21.99 5.80
N SER A 74 -3.04 -21.61 7.08
CA SER A 74 -4.09 -21.62 8.11
C SER A 74 -3.49 -21.72 9.51
N SER A 75 -3.24 -20.57 10.14
CA SER A 75 -3.19 -20.47 11.60
C SER A 75 -3.37 -19.02 12.04
N SER A 76 -4.56 -18.46 11.77
CA SER A 76 -5.02 -17.23 12.41
C SER A 76 -6.24 -17.44 13.32
N THR A 77 -6.74 -18.68 13.45
CA THR A 77 -7.97 -18.98 14.22
C THR A 77 -7.76 -19.30 15.70
N LYS A 78 -6.55 -19.17 16.27
CA LYS A 78 -6.28 -19.54 17.67
C LYS A 78 -5.88 -18.40 18.62
N PHE A 79 -6.05 -17.13 18.24
CA PHE A 79 -5.90 -15.99 19.17
C PHE A 79 -7.24 -15.35 19.60
N ARG A 80 -8.36 -16.07 19.41
CA ARG A 80 -9.72 -15.59 19.77
C ARG A 80 -10.32 -16.31 20.99
N ARG A 81 -9.49 -16.71 21.93
CA ARG A 81 -9.90 -17.23 23.25
C ARG A 81 -8.91 -16.64 24.25
N GLU A 82 -9.35 -16.33 25.46
CA GLU A 82 -8.57 -15.77 26.58
C GLU A 82 -8.55 -14.22 26.75
N VAL A 83 -9.64 -13.49 26.47
CA VAL A 83 -9.86 -12.14 27.08
C VAL A 83 -11.30 -11.93 27.60
N PHE A 84 -12.14 -12.97 27.59
CA PHE A 84 -13.52 -12.85 28.07
C PHE A 84 -13.80 -13.79 29.22
N GLU A 85 -13.14 -13.57 30.35
CA GLU A 85 -13.58 -14.17 31.61
C GLU A 85 -13.28 -13.24 32.79
N ALA A 86 -14.31 -13.06 33.63
CA ALA A 86 -14.41 -12.30 34.88
C ALA A 86 -14.62 -10.78 34.80
N ARG A 87 -15.89 -10.35 34.65
CA ARG A 87 -16.39 -9.14 35.31
C ARG A 87 -17.45 -9.54 36.35
N PRO A 88 -17.36 -9.09 37.61
CA PRO A 88 -18.33 -9.42 38.66
C PRO A 88 -19.73 -8.88 38.32
N THR A 89 -20.75 -9.64 38.69
CA THR A 89 -22.17 -9.32 38.47
C THR A 89 -22.62 -8.15 39.35
N PRO A 90 -23.26 -7.10 38.79
CA PRO A 90 -24.01 -6.14 39.59
C PRO A 90 -25.38 -6.72 40.00
N PRO A 91 -25.93 -6.32 41.16
CA PRO A 91 -27.20 -6.85 41.66
C PRO A 91 -28.40 -6.38 40.84
N LYS A 92 -29.43 -7.21 40.79
CA LYS A 92 -30.70 -6.99 40.09
C LYS A 92 -31.59 -5.99 40.83
N PRO A 93 -32.17 -5.00 40.14
CA PRO A 93 -33.44 -4.39 40.55
C PRO A 93 -34.55 -4.64 39.51
N THR A 94 -35.76 -4.90 40.01
CA THR A 94 -37.05 -4.95 39.30
C THR A 94 -37.97 -3.91 40.00
N PRO A 95 -39.05 -3.33 39.42
CA PRO A 95 -39.41 -3.00 38.02
C PRO A 95 -39.71 -1.48 37.79
N THR A 96 -39.69 -1.10 36.50
CA THR A 96 -40.32 0.05 35.76
C THR A 96 -41.78 0.33 36.20
N PRO A 97 -42.33 1.59 36.20
CA PRO A 97 -42.44 2.53 35.05
C PRO A 97 -42.24 4.03 35.42
N GLU A 98 -42.13 5.06 34.57
CA GLU A 98 -42.79 5.51 33.33
C GLU A 98 -41.86 6.53 32.57
N PRO A 99 -42.19 6.96 31.34
CA PRO A 99 -41.24 7.46 30.34
C PRO A 99 -40.86 8.94 30.50
N VAL A 100 -39.56 9.22 30.43
CA VAL A 100 -39.04 10.56 30.20
C VAL A 100 -38.03 10.47 29.07
N GLU A 101 -38.38 11.15 27.97
CA GLU A 101 -37.51 11.70 26.93
C GLU A 101 -36.25 10.90 26.56
N ALA A 102 -36.31 10.26 25.39
CA ALA A 102 -35.12 9.81 24.69
C ALA A 102 -34.26 11.03 24.34
N GLU A 103 -33.23 11.30 25.14
CA GLU A 103 -32.10 12.13 24.71
C GLU A 103 -31.27 11.28 23.75
N GLU A 104 -31.52 11.54 22.47
CA GLU A 104 -30.88 10.95 21.30
C GLU A 104 -29.36 11.07 21.44
N VAL A 105 -28.68 9.92 21.60
CA VAL A 105 -27.23 9.84 21.55
C VAL A 105 -26.80 10.24 20.15
N ALA A 106 -26.33 11.48 20.03
CA ALA A 106 -25.71 12.02 18.82
C ALA A 106 -24.60 11.07 18.33
N PRO A 107 -24.49 10.82 17.01
CA PRO A 107 -23.42 10.02 16.47
C PRO A 107 -22.07 10.70 16.73
N GLU A 108 -21.08 9.92 17.15
CA GLU A 108 -19.68 10.33 17.26
C GLU A 108 -19.22 10.85 15.88
N THR A 109 -19.15 12.18 15.77
CA THR A 109 -18.69 12.90 14.58
C THR A 109 -17.26 12.46 14.27
N ALA A 110 -17.09 11.67 13.19
CA ALA A 110 -15.79 11.55 12.54
C ALA A 110 -15.24 12.96 12.31
N PRO A 111 -13.96 13.25 12.58
CA PRO A 111 -13.44 14.60 12.46
C PRO A 111 -13.74 15.12 11.06
N GLU A 112 -14.57 16.17 10.99
CA GLU A 112 -14.81 16.89 9.75
C GLU A 112 -13.44 17.32 9.20
N PRO A 113 -13.20 17.16 7.88
CA PRO A 113 -11.98 17.65 7.28
C PRO A 113 -11.84 19.14 7.62
N PRO A 114 -10.63 19.62 7.96
CA PRO A 114 -10.45 21.01 8.37
C PRO A 114 -10.94 21.94 7.25
N ALA A 115 -12.07 22.60 7.48
CA ALA A 115 -12.58 23.63 6.59
C ALA A 115 -11.63 24.84 6.65
N GLY A 116 -10.86 25.05 5.59
CA GLY A 116 -10.16 26.33 5.34
C GLY A 116 -8.69 26.41 5.73
N GLY A 117 -7.98 25.28 5.88
CA GLY A 117 -6.51 25.30 5.99
C GLY A 117 -5.83 25.64 4.66
N SER A 118 -4.58 26.11 4.71
CA SER A 118 -3.75 26.20 3.49
C SER A 118 -3.56 24.81 2.89
N VAL A 119 -3.21 24.72 1.60
CA VAL A 119 -2.88 23.43 0.95
C VAL A 119 -1.81 22.67 1.75
N SER A 120 -0.81 23.38 2.27
CA SER A 120 0.22 22.77 3.13
C SER A 120 -0.38 22.21 4.42
N ASP A 121 -1.29 22.91 5.09
CA ASP A 121 -1.95 22.42 6.30
C ASP A 121 -2.78 21.17 6.03
N ILE A 122 -3.47 21.13 4.88
CA ILE A 122 -4.23 19.95 4.42
C ILE A 122 -3.28 18.75 4.25
N ILE A 123 -2.12 18.97 3.62
CA ILE A 123 -1.11 17.93 3.43
C ILE A 123 -0.53 17.47 4.77
N TYR A 124 -0.20 18.39 5.69
CA TYR A 124 0.30 18.04 7.01
C TYR A 124 -0.74 17.26 7.83
N ALA A 125 -2.01 17.64 7.76
CA ALA A 125 -3.10 16.95 8.42
C ALA A 125 -3.27 15.52 7.87
N ALA A 126 -3.25 15.35 6.55
CA ALA A 126 -3.31 14.03 5.91
C ALA A 126 -2.10 13.16 6.28
N ALA A 127 -0.89 13.71 6.26
CA ALA A 127 0.30 12.96 6.67
C ALA A 127 0.20 12.48 8.12
N ALA A 128 -0.24 13.34 9.03
CA ALA A 128 -0.43 13.01 10.43
C ALA A 128 -1.47 11.89 10.63
N GLU A 129 -2.57 11.93 9.87
CA GLU A 129 -3.63 10.92 9.92
C GLU A 129 -3.12 9.51 9.58
N PHE A 130 -2.22 9.39 8.60
CA PHE A 130 -1.69 8.10 8.14
C PHE A 130 -0.29 7.77 8.70
N GLY A 131 0.19 8.54 9.69
CA GLY A 131 1.47 8.29 10.36
C GLY A 131 2.70 8.53 9.48
N LEU A 132 2.58 9.39 8.47
CA LEU A 132 3.68 9.80 7.60
C LEU A 132 4.39 11.04 8.13
N ASP A 133 5.63 11.23 7.70
CA ASP A 133 6.30 12.52 7.86
C ASP A 133 5.63 13.56 6.96
N GLY A 134 5.20 14.69 7.54
CA GLY A 134 4.51 15.73 6.78
C GLY A 134 5.40 16.45 5.78
N GLY A 135 6.69 16.59 6.08
CA GLY A 135 7.66 17.17 5.15
C GLY A 135 7.86 16.29 3.92
N TYR A 136 7.85 14.96 4.12
CA TYR A 136 7.87 14.00 3.02
C TYR A 136 6.64 14.13 2.11
N LEU A 137 5.43 14.08 2.67
CA LEU A 137 4.21 14.19 1.85
C LEU A 137 4.12 15.55 1.14
N LEU A 138 4.53 16.64 1.81
CA LEU A 138 4.64 17.97 1.21
C LEU A 138 5.66 18.01 0.06
N SER A 139 6.79 17.32 0.20
CA SER A 139 7.81 17.25 -0.84
C SER A 139 7.32 16.50 -2.09
N VAL A 140 6.50 15.47 -1.93
CA VAL A 140 5.86 14.77 -3.05
C VAL A 140 4.93 15.72 -3.78
N ALA A 141 4.01 16.37 -3.07
CA ALA A 141 3.05 17.31 -3.69
C ALA A 141 3.75 18.49 -4.39
N GLY A 142 4.81 19.02 -3.80
CA GLY A 142 5.60 20.09 -4.43
C GLY A 142 6.30 19.62 -5.71
N CYS A 143 6.87 18.41 -5.70
CA CYS A 143 7.50 17.81 -6.88
C CYS A 143 6.51 17.54 -8.02
N GLU A 144 5.27 17.15 -7.68
CA GLU A 144 4.25 16.77 -8.65
C GLU A 144 3.52 17.97 -9.28
N SER A 145 3.19 19.01 -8.49
CA SER A 145 2.28 20.08 -8.92
C SER A 145 2.66 21.49 -8.46
N ASP A 146 3.81 21.69 -7.80
CA ASP A 146 4.12 22.93 -7.09
C ASP A 146 3.03 23.36 -6.09
N LEU A 147 2.35 22.36 -5.48
CA LEU A 147 1.22 22.52 -4.55
C LEU A 147 -0.05 23.12 -5.18
N ASP A 148 -0.26 22.96 -6.49
CA ASP A 148 -1.48 23.39 -7.20
C ASP A 148 -2.55 22.27 -7.25
N PRO A 149 -3.70 22.41 -6.55
CA PRO A 149 -4.79 21.44 -6.61
C PRO A 149 -5.47 21.36 -7.98
N GLY A 150 -5.32 22.38 -8.83
CA GLY A 150 -5.88 22.46 -10.17
C GLY A 150 -4.94 21.99 -11.28
N ALA A 151 -3.72 21.53 -10.93
CA ALA A 151 -2.72 21.12 -11.91
C ALA A 151 -3.25 20.01 -12.83
N VAL A 152 -2.97 20.11 -14.13
CA VAL A 152 -3.25 19.06 -15.10
C VAL A 152 -2.07 18.98 -16.05
N ASN A 153 -1.51 17.79 -16.22
CA ASN A 153 -0.44 17.59 -17.19
C ASN A 153 -0.98 16.96 -18.49
N PRO A 154 -0.26 17.09 -19.63
CA PRO A 154 -0.69 16.53 -20.91
C PRO A 154 -0.85 14.99 -20.94
N ALA A 155 -0.29 14.29 -19.95
CA ALA A 155 -0.36 12.83 -19.84
C ALA A 155 -1.62 12.35 -19.08
N GLY A 156 -2.48 13.26 -18.62
CA GLY A 156 -3.74 12.91 -17.96
C GLY A 156 -3.60 12.64 -16.46
N TYR A 157 -2.68 13.36 -15.80
CA TYR A 157 -2.56 13.35 -14.34
C TYR A 157 -3.03 14.67 -13.75
N HIS A 158 -3.67 14.59 -12.58
CA HIS A 158 -4.50 15.66 -12.04
C HIS A 158 -4.17 16.02 -10.58
N GLY A 159 -4.19 17.33 -10.32
CA GLY A 159 -4.09 18.05 -9.05
C GLY A 159 -2.86 17.74 -8.20
N LEU A 160 -2.99 17.92 -6.88
CA LEU A 160 -1.86 18.02 -5.95
C LEU A 160 -0.81 16.91 -6.07
N PHE A 161 -1.26 15.67 -6.21
CA PHE A 161 -0.39 14.49 -6.27
C PHE A 161 -0.40 13.86 -7.66
N GLN A 162 -0.87 14.56 -8.68
CA GLN A 162 -0.86 14.13 -10.06
C GLN A 162 -1.37 12.67 -10.18
N PHE A 163 -2.61 12.42 -9.76
CA PHE A 163 -3.23 11.10 -9.94
C PHE A 163 -3.77 10.94 -11.36
N ASP A 164 -3.63 9.73 -11.92
CA ASP A 164 -4.40 9.35 -13.11
C ASP A 164 -5.84 8.94 -12.71
N GLU A 165 -6.78 9.03 -13.66
CA GLU A 165 -8.19 8.73 -13.40
C GLU A 165 -8.45 7.28 -12.99
N THR A 166 -7.63 6.31 -13.44
CA THR A 166 -7.82 4.90 -13.09
C THR A 166 -7.45 4.65 -11.64
N THR A 167 -6.30 5.16 -11.20
CA THR A 167 -5.89 5.15 -9.79
C THR A 167 -6.89 5.93 -8.94
N TRP A 168 -7.35 7.09 -9.39
CA TRP A 168 -8.34 7.87 -8.66
C TRP A 168 -9.68 7.13 -8.51
N GLY A 169 -10.17 6.48 -9.56
CA GLY A 169 -11.40 5.70 -9.49
C GLY A 169 -11.32 4.51 -8.53
N ALA A 170 -10.13 3.93 -8.35
CA ALA A 170 -9.92 2.80 -7.45
C ALA A 170 -9.73 3.20 -5.97
N TYR A 171 -9.13 4.37 -5.71
CA TYR A 171 -8.68 4.74 -4.37
C TYR A 171 -9.23 6.10 -3.89
N GLY A 172 -9.45 7.05 -4.79
CA GLY A 172 -9.93 8.38 -4.47
C GLY A 172 -11.39 8.41 -4.01
N TYR A 173 -11.83 9.60 -3.63
CA TYR A 173 -13.21 9.89 -3.29
C TYR A 173 -13.52 11.36 -3.57
N GLY A 174 -14.77 11.68 -3.92
CA GLY A 174 -15.13 13.04 -4.30
C GLY A 174 -14.41 13.50 -5.57
N SER A 175 -14.16 14.81 -5.67
CA SER A 175 -13.48 15.42 -6.81
C SER A 175 -11.98 15.10 -6.81
N ILE A 176 -11.42 14.74 -7.96
CA ILE A 176 -9.96 14.60 -8.13
C ILE A 176 -9.21 15.92 -7.89
N TYR A 177 -9.90 17.05 -7.90
CA TYR A 177 -9.33 18.37 -7.60
C TYR A 177 -9.59 18.84 -6.16
N ASP A 178 -10.26 18.04 -5.32
CA ASP A 178 -10.38 18.36 -3.90
C ASP A 178 -9.02 18.12 -3.21
N PRO A 179 -8.36 19.16 -2.68
CA PRO A 179 -7.04 19.02 -2.08
C PRO A 179 -7.04 18.08 -0.88
N THR A 180 -8.15 18.03 -0.12
CA THR A 180 -8.26 17.15 1.04
C THR A 180 -8.34 15.69 0.63
N ALA A 181 -9.22 15.35 -0.31
CA ALA A 181 -9.32 14.01 -0.85
C ALA A 181 -8.01 13.53 -1.48
N GLN A 182 -7.34 14.39 -2.24
CA GLN A 182 -6.04 14.07 -2.84
C GLN A 182 -4.98 13.78 -1.80
N ALA A 183 -4.81 14.68 -0.83
CA ALA A 183 -3.79 14.52 0.22
C ALA A 183 -4.02 13.25 1.05
N ARG A 184 -5.27 12.97 1.43
CA ARG A 184 -5.61 11.76 2.20
C ARG A 184 -5.43 10.49 1.37
N THR A 185 -5.79 10.51 0.09
CA THR A 185 -5.58 9.36 -0.81
C THR A 185 -4.10 9.07 -1.03
N ALA A 186 -3.29 10.11 -1.27
CA ALA A 186 -1.85 9.98 -1.42
C ALA A 186 -1.18 9.48 -0.13
N ALA A 187 -1.53 10.07 1.01
CA ALA A 187 -1.02 9.65 2.31
C ALA A 187 -1.35 8.18 2.60
N ARG A 188 -2.59 7.74 2.33
CA ARG A 188 -3.01 6.35 2.51
C ARG A 188 -2.21 5.38 1.64
N LEU A 189 -2.01 5.71 0.37
CA LEU A 189 -1.25 4.86 -0.56
C LEU A 189 0.23 4.80 -0.17
N LEU A 190 0.85 5.93 0.17
CA LEU A 190 2.24 5.97 0.63
C LEU A 190 2.44 5.20 1.94
N ALA A 191 1.51 5.31 2.89
CA ALA A 191 1.52 4.53 4.12
C ALA A 191 1.36 3.02 3.87
N ALA A 192 0.67 2.64 2.79
CA ALA A 192 0.56 1.25 2.33
C ALA A 192 1.80 0.75 1.55
N GLY A 193 2.81 1.59 1.34
CA GLY A 193 4.04 1.24 0.62
C GLY A 193 3.98 1.44 -0.90
N GLU A 194 2.96 2.13 -1.41
CA GLU A 194 2.74 2.37 -2.85
C GLU A 194 3.56 3.55 -3.40
N ALA A 195 4.75 3.81 -2.86
CA ALA A 195 5.61 4.92 -3.28
C ALA A 195 6.01 4.85 -4.76
N SER A 196 5.99 3.66 -5.38
CA SER A 196 6.27 3.49 -6.81
C SER A 196 5.29 4.21 -7.75
N ARG A 197 4.17 4.72 -7.24
CA ARG A 197 3.24 5.56 -8.00
C ARG A 197 3.79 6.96 -8.29
N TRP A 198 4.74 7.42 -7.48
CA TRP A 198 5.46 8.68 -7.64
C TRP A 198 6.96 8.41 -7.84
N PRO A 199 7.35 7.71 -8.93
CA PRO A 199 8.70 7.16 -9.09
C PRO A 199 9.81 8.23 -9.12
N ASN A 200 9.45 9.49 -9.38
CA ASN A 200 10.38 10.61 -9.43
C ASN A 200 10.34 11.48 -8.15
N CYS A 201 9.33 11.31 -7.30
CA CYS A 201 9.01 12.25 -6.23
C CYS A 201 8.89 11.62 -4.82
N ALA A 202 8.80 10.29 -4.70
CA ALA A 202 8.60 9.57 -3.43
C ALA A 202 9.75 8.61 -3.03
#